data_AF-A0A529L642-F1
#
_entry.id   AF-A0A529L642-F1
#
_cell.length_a   1.000
_cell.length_b   1.000
_cell.length_c   1.000
_cell.angle_alpha   90.00
_cell.angle_beta   90.00
_cell.angle_gamma   90.00
#
_symmetry.space_group_name_H-M   'P 1'
#
loop_
_entity.id
_entity.type
_entity.pdbx_description
1 polymer ?
#
loop_
_entity_poly.entity_id
_entity_poly.type
_entity_poly.pdbx_seq_one_letter_code
_entity_poly.pdbx_strand_id
1 'polypeptide(L)'
;LRRLGSGWALFFEAERTEALGYPNSHFPDAASWLVDEERRAAFEGKVAHYESRYHLTLVFMPPPDAQARAESALVDSHYSRGERDWRQDLARFRDETNRVLDLFSGFMSEVRVLDDAQTLTYLHGTISPRRHPIMAPETPIYLDAILVDAPLTGG
;
A
#
# COMPACT_ATOMS: atom_id res chain seq x y z
N LEU A 1 14.97 4.56 8.04
CA LEU A 1 15.90 3.59 7.40
C LEU A 1 16.83 2.91 8.40
N ARG A 2 17.70 3.63 9.15
CA ARG A 2 18.64 3.00 10.11
C ARG A 2 17.99 2.09 11.19
N ARG A 3 16.70 2.27 11.46
CA ARG A 3 15.92 1.47 12.42
C ARG A 3 15.44 0.10 11.91
N LEU A 4 15.22 -0.09 10.60
CA LEU A 4 14.69 -1.35 10.06
C LEU A 4 15.78 -2.41 9.86
N GLY A 5 17.05 -1.99 9.84
CA GLY A 5 18.19 -2.89 9.63
C GLY A 5 18.37 -3.30 8.16
N SER A 6 19.15 -4.36 7.96
CA SER A 6 19.43 -4.94 6.64
C SER A 6 18.22 -5.68 6.06
N GLY A 7 18.17 -5.79 4.73
CA GLY A 7 17.13 -6.55 4.02
C GLY A 7 15.84 -5.77 3.73
N TRP A 8 15.72 -4.53 4.20
CA TRP A 8 14.56 -3.68 3.93
C TRP A 8 14.80 -2.69 2.79
N ALA A 9 13.80 -2.55 1.93
CA ALA A 9 13.69 -1.46 0.95
C ALA A 9 12.34 -0.77 1.11
N LEU A 10 12.32 0.56 0.89
CA LEU A 10 11.13 1.38 0.97
C LEU A 10 10.96 2.10 -0.36
N PHE A 11 9.74 2.11 -0.88
CA PHE A 11 9.35 2.85 -2.06
C PHE A 11 8.23 3.81 -1.69
N PHE A 12 8.36 5.06 -2.12
CA PHE A 12 7.36 6.10 -1.93
C PHE A 12 6.87 6.52 -3.30
N GLU A 13 5.60 6.26 -3.61
CA GLU A 13 4.96 6.78 -4.81
C GLU A 13 3.99 7.91 -4.47
N ALA A 14 3.96 8.92 -5.34
CA ALA A 14 2.96 9.96 -5.34
C ALA A 14 2.27 9.94 -6.70
N GLU A 15 1.00 9.61 -6.70
CA GLU A 15 0.15 9.63 -7.88
C GLU A 15 -0.71 10.88 -7.86
N ARG A 16 -0.84 11.56 -9.00
CA ARG A 16 -1.74 12.69 -9.16
C ARG A 16 -2.91 12.27 -10.04
N THR A 17 -4.10 12.16 -9.46
CA THR A 17 -5.33 11.74 -10.14
C THR A 17 -6.29 12.90 -10.28
N GLU A 18 -7.07 12.93 -11.36
CA GLU A 18 -8.14 13.92 -11.52
C GLU A 18 -9.19 13.73 -10.43
N ALA A 19 -9.62 14.81 -9.79
CA ALA A 19 -10.67 14.78 -8.80
C ALA A 19 -12.02 14.73 -9.51
N LEU A 20 -12.69 13.57 -9.44
CA LEU A 20 -13.88 13.25 -10.23
C LEU A 20 -15.16 14.01 -9.83
N GLY A 21 -15.14 14.79 -8.75
CA GLY A 21 -16.30 15.58 -8.33
C GLY A 21 -16.16 16.22 -6.95
N TYR A 22 -17.07 17.14 -6.64
CA TYR A 22 -17.18 17.74 -5.31
C TYR A 22 -17.87 16.74 -4.35
N PRO A 23 -17.41 16.58 -3.09
CA PRO A 23 -17.99 15.63 -2.16
C PRO A 23 -19.43 15.97 -1.79
N ASN A 24 -20.25 14.93 -1.58
CA ASN A 24 -21.59 15.10 -1.01
C ASN A 24 -21.47 15.35 0.50
N SER A 25 -21.85 16.55 0.93
CA SER A 25 -21.80 16.97 2.34
C SER A 25 -23.21 17.11 2.92
N HIS A 26 -23.41 16.70 4.18
CA HIS A 26 -24.66 16.89 4.90
C HIS A 26 -24.49 17.94 6.01
N PHE A 27 -25.30 18.99 6.00
CA PHE A 27 -25.24 20.06 6.99
C PHE A 27 -26.54 20.13 7.82
N PRO A 28 -26.44 20.37 9.14
CA PRO A 28 -27.60 20.45 10.01
C PRO A 28 -28.40 21.76 9.86
N ASP A 29 -27.83 22.78 9.20
CA ASP A 29 -28.43 24.11 9.04
C ASP A 29 -28.29 24.64 7.61
N ALA A 30 -29.20 25.55 7.25
CA ALA A 30 -29.29 26.10 5.90
C ALA A 30 -28.14 27.06 5.54
N ALA A 31 -27.50 27.72 6.52
CA ALA A 31 -26.42 28.65 6.25
C ALA A 31 -25.14 27.91 5.85
N SER A 32 -24.80 26.84 6.57
CA SER A 32 -23.68 25.95 6.23
C SER A 32 -23.89 25.27 4.88
N TRP A 33 -25.13 24.84 4.59
CA TRP A 33 -25.49 24.28 3.28
C TRP A 33 -25.27 25.30 2.14
N LEU A 34 -25.73 26.54 2.31
CA LEU A 34 -25.58 27.57 1.29
C LEU A 34 -24.09 27.87 0.98
N VAL A 35 -23.25 27.90 2.01
CA VAL A 35 -21.80 28.09 1.84
C VAL A 35 -21.16 26.93 1.06
N ASP A 36 -21.59 25.69 1.29
CA ASP A 36 -21.07 24.52 0.56
C ASP A 36 -21.51 24.49 -0.91
N GLU A 37 -22.74 24.92 -1.22
CA GLU A 37 -23.21 25.03 -2.61
C GLU A 37 -22.41 26.08 -3.40
N GLU A 38 -22.06 27.22 -2.80
CA GLU A 38 -21.17 28.21 -3.42
C GLU A 38 -19.76 27.63 -3.68
N ARG A 39 -19.24 26.83 -2.74
CA ARG A 39 -17.96 26.12 -2.91
C ARG A 39 -18.03 25.09 -4.04
N ARG A 40 -19.13 24.36 -4.15
CA ARG A 40 -19.38 23.41 -5.24
C ARG A 40 -19.42 24.12 -6.58
N ALA A 41 -20.19 25.20 -6.70
CA ALA A 41 -20.27 26.00 -7.93
C ALA A 41 -18.91 26.55 -8.36
N ALA A 42 -18.07 26.98 -7.41
CA ALA A 42 -16.70 27.40 -7.68
C ALA A 42 -15.79 26.23 -8.14
N PHE A 43 -15.95 25.04 -7.55
CA PHE A 43 -15.20 23.83 -7.94
C PHE A 43 -15.54 23.41 -9.37
N GLU A 44 -16.83 23.31 -9.71
CA GLU A 44 -17.29 22.86 -11.03
C GLU A 44 -16.98 23.87 -12.15
N GLY A 45 -16.66 25.11 -11.80
CA GLY A 45 -16.79 26.25 -12.69
C GLY A 45 -15.77 26.40 -13.81
N LYS A 46 -14.53 25.86 -13.76
CA LYS A 46 -13.51 26.16 -14.81
C LYS A 46 -12.14 25.42 -14.81
N VAL A 47 -11.79 24.59 -13.83
CA VAL A 47 -10.42 24.03 -13.73
C VAL A 47 -10.49 22.53 -13.45
N ALA A 48 -9.67 21.75 -14.15
CA ALA A 48 -9.46 20.34 -13.81
C ALA A 48 -8.79 20.26 -12.44
N HIS A 49 -9.50 19.69 -11.47
CA HIS A 49 -9.00 19.48 -10.11
C HIS A 49 -8.24 18.18 -10.04
N TYR A 50 -7.25 18.11 -9.15
CA TYR A 50 -6.45 16.92 -8.96
C TYR A 50 -6.25 16.67 -7.47
N GLU A 51 -6.25 15.40 -7.11
CA GLU A 51 -5.85 14.92 -5.80
C GLU A 51 -4.54 14.14 -5.89
N SER A 52 -3.78 14.15 -4.79
CA SER A 52 -2.55 13.37 -4.68
C SER A 52 -2.80 12.17 -3.79
N ARG A 53 -2.47 10.97 -4.28
CA ARG A 53 -2.48 9.73 -3.50
C ARG A 53 -1.05 9.29 -3.26
N TYR A 54 -0.74 8.93 -2.03
CA TYR A 54 0.59 8.51 -1.62
C TYR A 54 0.56 7.04 -1.22
N HIS A 55 1.52 6.28 -1.74
CA HIS A 55 1.70 4.87 -1.40
C HIS A 55 3.10 4.67 -0.82
N LEU A 56 3.18 3.90 0.26
CA LEU A 56 4.43 3.46 0.86
C LEU A 56 4.48 1.94 0.76
N THR A 57 5.42 1.44 -0.02
CA THR A 57 5.66 0.01 -0.18
C THR A 57 6.91 -0.39 0.62
N LEU A 58 6.72 -1.34 1.55
CA LEU A 58 7.79 -1.93 2.35
C LEU A 58 8.14 -3.30 1.79
N VAL A 59 9.38 -3.48 1.34
CA VAL A 59 9.88 -4.76 0.84
C VAL A 59 10.90 -5.32 1.82
N PHE A 60 10.72 -6.56 2.23
CA PHE A 60 11.64 -7.28 3.09
C PHE A 60 12.22 -8.49 2.36
N MET A 61 13.54 -8.52 2.26
CA MET A 61 14.32 -9.65 1.83
C MET A 61 14.89 -10.34 3.07
N PRO A 62 14.35 -11.52 3.44
CA PRO A 62 14.89 -12.28 4.55
C PRO A 62 16.35 -12.71 4.27
N PRO A 63 17.16 -12.93 5.31
CA PRO A 63 18.55 -13.30 5.14
C PRO A 63 18.69 -14.61 4.34
N PRO A 64 19.81 -14.80 3.62
CA PRO A 64 20.06 -16.04 2.89
C PRO A 64 19.99 -17.27 3.81
N ASP A 65 19.49 -18.39 3.29
CA ASP A 65 19.21 -19.60 4.09
C ASP A 65 20.44 -20.11 4.87
N ALA A 66 21.65 -19.97 4.32
CA ALA A 66 22.88 -20.35 5.01
C ALA A 66 23.14 -19.51 6.26
N GLN A 67 22.85 -18.21 6.20
CA GLN A 67 22.97 -17.30 7.34
C GLN A 67 21.87 -17.58 8.37
N ALA A 68 20.62 -17.75 7.93
CA ALA A 68 19.49 -18.07 8.81
C ALA A 68 19.71 -19.37 9.60
N ARG A 69 20.27 -20.40 8.94
CA ARG A 69 20.64 -21.68 9.58
C ARG A 69 21.74 -21.53 10.63
N ALA A 70 22.76 -20.72 10.34
CA ALA A 70 23.84 -20.47 11.29
C ALA A 70 23.34 -19.70 12.52
N GLU A 71 22.48 -18.69 12.33
CA GLU A 71 21.85 -17.94 13.42
C GLU A 71 20.96 -18.84 14.30
N SER A 72 20.12 -19.68 13.69
CA SER A 72 19.26 -20.63 14.41
C SER A 72 20.08 -21.65 15.22
N ALA A 73 21.15 -22.20 14.65
CA ALA A 73 22.02 -23.15 15.34
C ALA A 73 22.77 -22.56 16.55
N LEU A 74 23.01 -21.24 16.57
CA LEU A 74 23.66 -20.54 17.69
C LEU A 74 22.68 -20.19 18.81
N VAL A 75 21.40 -20.00 18.50
CA VAL A 75 20.36 -19.60 19.46
C VAL A 75 19.67 -20.82 20.09
N ASP A 76 19.38 -21.87 19.31
CA ASP A 76 18.78 -23.12 19.78
C ASP A 76 19.80 -24.26 19.78
N SER A 77 20.52 -24.44 20.89
CA SER A 77 21.47 -25.56 21.06
C SER A 77 20.79 -26.93 21.18
N HIS A 78 19.47 -26.98 21.31
CA HIS A 78 18.70 -28.21 21.40
C HIS A 78 17.39 -28.08 20.61
N TYR A 79 17.26 -28.89 19.55
CA TYR A 79 16.06 -29.08 18.73
C TYR A 79 15.75 -28.01 17.67
N SER A 80 16.44 -28.07 16.54
CA SER A 80 15.78 -28.12 15.23
C SER A 80 16.78 -28.47 14.14
N ARG A 81 16.32 -29.29 13.19
CA ARG A 81 17.13 -29.92 12.15
C ARG A 81 17.43 -28.92 11.01
N GLY A 82 18.12 -27.81 11.27
CA GLY A 82 18.68 -26.92 10.24
C GLY A 82 17.69 -26.41 9.17
N GLU A 83 16.37 -26.45 9.43
CA GLU A 83 15.35 -25.94 8.53
C GLU A 83 14.98 -24.52 8.93
N ARG A 84 14.86 -23.63 7.94
CA ARG A 84 14.55 -22.23 8.14
C ARG A 84 13.11 -22.07 8.63
N ASP A 85 12.90 -21.22 9.64
CA ASP A 85 11.57 -20.89 10.15
C ASP A 85 10.96 -19.70 9.41
N TRP A 86 10.29 -19.99 8.29
CA TRP A 86 9.60 -18.98 7.48
C TRP A 86 8.45 -18.28 8.23
N ARG A 87 7.89 -18.93 9.26
CA ARG A 87 6.81 -18.33 10.05
C ARG A 87 7.36 -17.26 10.97
N GLN A 88 8.55 -17.48 11.52
CA GLN A 88 9.25 -16.46 12.30
C GLN A 88 9.63 -15.24 11.44
N ASP A 89 10.14 -15.47 10.21
CA ASP A 89 10.43 -14.38 9.27
C ASP A 89 9.16 -13.57 8.92
N LEU A 90 8.04 -14.26 8.66
CA LEU A 90 6.76 -13.62 8.38
C LEU A 90 6.23 -12.83 9.59
N ALA A 91 6.37 -13.38 10.80
CA ALA A 91 6.00 -12.68 12.03
C ALA A 91 6.82 -11.40 12.22
N ARG A 92 8.14 -11.48 12.01
CA ARG A 92 9.03 -10.31 12.04
C ARG A 92 8.62 -9.27 10.99
N PHE A 93 8.31 -9.70 9.77
CA PHE A 93 7.83 -8.78 8.73
C PHE A 93 6.58 -8.03 9.19
N ARG A 94 5.57 -8.74 9.72
CA ARG A 94 4.34 -8.14 10.23
C ARG A 94 4.58 -7.18 11.40
N ASP A 95 5.43 -7.57 12.34
CA ASP A 95 5.74 -6.73 13.51
C ASP A 95 6.41 -5.42 13.09
N GLU A 96 7.37 -5.48 12.17
CA GLU A 96 8.07 -4.28 11.70
C GLU A 96 7.17 -3.39 10.82
N THR A 97 6.33 -3.96 9.94
CA THR A 97 5.40 -3.16 9.15
C THR A 97 4.33 -2.49 10.01
N ASN A 98 3.81 -3.18 11.04
CA ASN A 98 2.89 -2.58 12.01
C ASN A 98 3.53 -1.44 12.80
N ARG A 99 4.78 -1.58 13.25
CA ARG A 99 5.51 -0.48 13.91
C ARG A 99 5.71 0.73 13.00
N VAL A 100 5.96 0.49 11.72
CA VAL A 100 6.06 1.57 10.72
C VAL A 100 4.70 2.26 10.58
N LEU A 101 3.61 1.51 10.45
CA LEU A 101 2.26 2.06 10.40
C LEU A 101 1.93 2.90 11.64
N ASP A 102 2.21 2.38 12.83
CA ASP A 102 1.99 3.10 14.09
C ASP A 102 2.75 4.43 14.13
N LEU A 103 4.01 4.43 13.67
CA LEU A 103 4.81 5.65 13.57
C LEU A 103 4.16 6.69 12.65
N PHE A 104 3.70 6.28 11.46
CA PHE A 104 3.03 7.18 10.52
C PHE A 104 1.68 7.66 11.05
N SER A 105 0.93 6.80 11.75
CA SER A 105 -0.39 7.14 12.30
C SER A 105 -0.33 8.30 13.31
N GLY A 106 0.81 8.51 13.96
CA GLY A 106 1.02 9.61 14.89
C GLY A 106 1.02 11.01 14.24
N PHE A 107 1.20 11.11 12.92
CA PHE A 107 1.22 12.41 12.21
C PHE A 107 0.49 12.40 10.86
N MET A 108 0.01 11.25 10.37
CA MET A 108 -0.82 11.11 9.18
C MET A 108 -2.13 10.44 9.56
N SER A 109 -3.22 11.20 9.63
CA SER A 109 -4.53 10.70 10.04
C SER A 109 -5.16 9.71 9.06
N GLU A 110 -4.79 9.77 7.78
CA GLU A 110 -5.38 8.94 6.72
C GLU A 110 -4.55 7.72 6.31
N VAL A 111 -3.41 7.49 7.00
CA VAL A 111 -2.58 6.32 6.72
C VAL A 111 -3.32 5.04 7.13
N ARG A 112 -3.32 4.05 6.25
CA ARG A 112 -3.95 2.75 6.48
C ARG A 112 -3.27 1.68 5.64
N VAL A 113 -3.44 0.43 6.06
CA VAL A 113 -3.07 -0.74 5.24
C VAL A 113 -4.09 -0.90 4.12
N LEU A 114 -3.63 -1.29 2.94
CA LEU A 114 -4.50 -1.69 1.84
C LEU A 114 -4.94 -3.15 2.03
N ASP A 115 -6.23 -3.42 1.82
CA ASP A 115 -6.72 -4.79 1.71
C ASP A 115 -6.26 -5.45 0.39
N ASP A 116 -6.60 -6.73 0.17
CA ASP A 116 -6.18 -7.47 -1.01
C ASP A 116 -6.65 -6.81 -2.33
N ALA A 117 -7.91 -6.38 -2.40
CA ALA A 117 -8.47 -5.75 -3.59
C ALA A 117 -7.84 -4.38 -3.85
N GLN A 118 -7.65 -3.58 -2.80
CA GLN A 118 -6.97 -2.30 -2.86
C GLN A 118 -5.49 -2.44 -3.28
N THR A 119 -4.79 -3.45 -2.75
CA THR A 119 -3.40 -3.76 -3.12
C THR A 119 -3.32 -4.16 -4.59
N LEU A 120 -4.19 -5.06 -5.06
CA LEU A 120 -4.24 -5.47 -6.46
C LEU A 120 -4.57 -4.30 -7.39
N THR A 121 -5.52 -3.45 -6.99
CA THR A 121 -5.88 -2.23 -7.73
C THR A 121 -4.70 -1.28 -7.86
N TYR A 122 -3.96 -1.06 -6.77
CA TYR A 122 -2.75 -0.25 -6.78
C TYR A 122 -1.68 -0.87 -7.70
N LEU A 123 -1.39 -2.17 -7.57
CA LEU A 123 -0.40 -2.85 -8.41
C LEU A 123 -0.76 -2.79 -9.90
N HIS A 124 -2.02 -3.03 -10.27
CA HIS A 124 -2.50 -2.85 -11.65
C HIS A 124 -2.22 -1.44 -12.14
N GLY A 125 -2.49 -0.43 -11.31
CA GLY A 125 -2.22 0.97 -11.63
C GLY A 125 -0.74 1.30 -11.85
N THR A 126 0.20 0.50 -11.32
CA THR A 126 1.64 0.70 -11.56
C THR A 126 2.12 0.17 -12.92
N ILE A 127 1.36 -0.73 -13.54
CA ILE A 127 1.76 -1.39 -14.80
C ILE A 127 0.80 -1.16 -15.96
N SER A 128 -0.38 -0.57 -15.71
CA SER A 128 -1.39 -0.30 -16.71
C SER A 128 -1.74 1.19 -16.82
N PRO A 129 -1.99 1.70 -18.04
CA PRO A 129 -2.58 3.03 -18.22
C PRO A 129 -4.08 3.07 -17.93
N ARG A 130 -4.75 1.91 -17.82
CA ARG A 130 -6.18 1.85 -17.49
C ARG A 130 -6.33 1.85 -15.97
N ARG A 131 -7.31 2.59 -15.46
CA ARG A 131 -7.58 2.69 -14.02
C ARG A 131 -8.94 2.10 -13.73
N HIS A 132 -8.96 0.99 -13.00
CA HIS A 132 -10.19 0.39 -12.49
C HIS A 132 -9.90 -0.48 -11.27
N PRO A 133 -10.90 -0.74 -10.41
CA PRO A 133 -10.75 -1.68 -9.32
C PRO A 133 -10.43 -3.09 -9.81
N ILE A 134 -9.59 -3.79 -9.05
CA ILE A 134 -9.32 -5.23 -9.18
C ILE A 134 -9.89 -5.93 -7.95
N MET A 135 -10.74 -6.93 -8.20
CA MET A 135 -11.28 -7.76 -7.13
C MET A 135 -10.31 -8.88 -6.79
N ALA A 136 -10.11 -9.14 -5.50
CA ALA A 136 -9.37 -10.29 -5.05
C ALA A 136 -10.14 -11.58 -5.40
N PRO A 137 -9.53 -12.55 -6.11
CA PRO A 137 -10.20 -13.80 -6.44
C PRO A 137 -10.34 -14.68 -5.20
N GLU A 138 -11.44 -15.42 -5.09
CA GLU A 138 -11.67 -16.34 -3.96
C GLU A 138 -10.62 -17.46 -3.91
N THR A 139 -10.16 -17.91 -5.08
CA THR A 139 -9.09 -18.92 -5.21
C THR A 139 -7.80 -18.22 -5.61
N PRO A 140 -6.67 -18.45 -4.91
CA PRO A 140 -5.39 -17.88 -5.28
C PRO A 140 -4.98 -18.26 -6.72
N ILE A 141 -4.60 -17.25 -7.50
CA ILE A 141 -4.08 -17.40 -8.86
C ILE A 141 -2.85 -16.51 -9.03
N TYR A 142 -2.10 -16.73 -10.12
CA TYR A 142 -0.97 -15.88 -10.43
C TYR A 142 -1.41 -14.46 -10.78
N LEU A 143 -0.62 -13.48 -10.34
CA LEU A 143 -0.96 -12.06 -10.47
C LEU A 143 -0.96 -11.58 -11.92
N ASP A 144 -0.15 -12.18 -12.80
CA ASP A 144 -0.11 -11.87 -14.23
C ASP A 144 -1.45 -12.13 -14.91
N ALA A 145 -2.24 -13.08 -14.41
CA ALA A 145 -3.57 -13.39 -14.93
C ALA A 145 -4.62 -12.29 -14.65
N ILE A 146 -4.37 -11.37 -13.70
CA ILE A 146 -5.34 -10.34 -13.28
C ILE A 146 -4.83 -8.91 -13.37
N LEU A 147 -3.51 -8.69 -13.26
CA LEU A 147 -2.92 -7.36 -13.26
C LEU A 147 -2.58 -6.86 -14.67
N VAL A 148 -2.36 -7.77 -15.63
CA VAL A 148 -1.90 -7.40 -16.97
C VAL A 148 -3.07 -7.30 -17.93
N ASP A 149 -3.34 -6.09 -18.43
CA ASP A 149 -4.43 -5.83 -19.37
C ASP A 149 -3.99 -5.04 -20.62
N ALA A 150 -2.77 -4.51 -20.64
CA ALA A 150 -2.22 -3.71 -21.72
C ALA A 150 -0.85 -4.23 -22.15
N PRO A 151 -0.51 -4.14 -23.45
CA PRO A 151 0.83 -4.49 -23.92
C PRO A 151 1.86 -3.52 -23.36
N LEU A 152 3.04 -4.03 -23.02
CA LEU A 152 4.20 -3.21 -22.73
C LEU A 152 4.79 -2.68 -24.04
N THR A 153 4.40 -1.47 -24.43
CA THR A 153 5.09 -0.73 -25.49
C THR A 153 6.33 -0.05 -24.92
N GLY A 154 7.51 -0.56 -25.27
CA GLY A 154 8.77 0.14 -25.03
C GLY A 154 8.85 1.42 -25.88
N GLY A 155 9.50 2.44 -25.33
CA GLY A 155 9.87 3.67 -26.05
C GLY A 155 11.23 3.54 -26.75
#